data_AF-A0A9D5R1H5-F1
#
_entry.id   AF-A0A9D5R1H5-F1
#
_cell.length_a   1.000
_cell.length_b   1.000
_cell.length_c   1.000
_cell.angle_alpha   90.00
_cell.angle_beta   90.00
_cell.angle_gamma   90.00
#
_symmetry.space_group_name_H-M   'P 1'
#
loop_
_entity.id
_entity.type
_entity.pdbx_description
1 polymer ?
#
loop_
_entity_poly.entity_id
_entity_poly.type
_entity_poly.pdbx_seq_one_letter_code
_entity_poly.pdbx_strand_id
1 'polypeptide(L)' 'MREKPRDKGRLLHIATSIQNIKTFLQNKTADDFLLDPILYFAVVKNMEIIGEASYMLTHEFRET' A
#
# COMPACT_ATOMS: atom_id res chain seq x y z
N MET A 1 -10.98 -1.70 21.78
CA MET A 1 -12.08 -1.32 20.87
C MET A 1 -11.61 -1.58 19.45
N ARG A 2 -12.12 -2.61 18.77
CA ARG A 2 -11.73 -2.94 17.39
C ARG A 2 -13.01 -2.96 16.57
N GLU A 3 -13.48 -1.78 16.18
CA GLU A 3 -14.57 -1.68 15.19
C GLU A 3 -14.15 -2.44 13.93
N LYS A 4 -15.05 -3.28 13.38
CA LYS A 4 -14.81 -4.06 12.15
C LYS A 4 -14.55 -3.11 10.98
N PRO A 5 -13.30 -2.95 10.48
CA PRO A 5 -13.12 -2.43 9.14
C PRO A 5 -13.54 -3.58 8.21
N ARG A 6 -14.58 -3.39 7.40
CA ARG A 6 -14.99 -4.34 6.37
C ARG A 6 -13.92 -4.40 5.27
N ASP A 7 -13.92 -5.45 4.45
CA ASP A 7 -12.92 -5.63 3.37
C ASP A 7 -12.86 -4.41 2.44
N LYS A 8 -13.98 -3.68 2.25
CA LYS A 8 -14.01 -2.38 1.57
C LYS A 8 -12.97 -1.37 2.11
N GLY A 9 -12.82 -1.24 3.43
CA GLY A 9 -11.84 -0.34 4.03
C GLY A 9 -10.40 -0.77 3.74
N ARG A 10 -10.14 -2.08 3.73
CA ARG A 10 -8.83 -2.65 3.37
C ARG A 10 -8.50 -2.42 1.91
N LEU A 11 -9.47 -2.63 1.02
CA LEU A 11 -9.34 -2.30 -0.39
C LEU A 11 -9.07 -0.81 -0.60
N LEU A 12 -9.69 0.07 0.19
CA LEU A 12 -9.43 1.51 0.12
C LEU A 12 -7.99 1.85 0.57
N HIS A 13 -7.48 1.20 1.62
CA HIS A 13 -6.08 1.35 2.04
C HIS A 13 -5.13 0.90 0.93
N ILE A 14 -5.37 -0.28 0.34
CA ILE A 14 -4.58 -0.81 -0.78
C ILE A 14 -4.60 0.18 -1.95
N ALA A 15 -5.78 0.63 -2.37
CA ALA A 15 -5.93 1.55 -3.49
C ALA A 15 -5.22 2.89 -3.24
N THR A 16 -5.35 3.44 -2.04
CA THR A 16 -4.69 4.69 -1.63
C THR A 16 -3.18 4.53 -1.65
N SER A 17 -2.64 3.43 -1.10
CA SER A 17 -1.21 3.16 -1.08
C SER A 17 -0.62 2.94 -2.48
N ILE A 18 -1.35 2.24 -3.37
CA ILE A 18 -0.95 2.12 -4.78
C ILE A 18 -0.89 3.50 -5.44
N GLN A 19 -1.89 4.35 -5.19
CA GLN A 19 -1.90 5.70 -5.76
C GLN A 19 -0.74 6.55 -5.24
N ASN A 20 -0.42 6.47 -3.95
CA ASN A 20 0.74 7.15 -3.36
C ASN A 20 2.04 6.71 -4.02
N ILE A 21 2.27 5.39 -4.18
CA ILE A 21 3.46 4.86 -4.84
C ILE A 21 3.58 5.40 -6.26
N LYS A 22 2.49 5.40 -7.04
CA LYS A 22 2.46 5.97 -8.39
C LYS A 22 2.84 7.45 -8.39
N THR A 23 2.31 8.23 -7.46
CA THR A 23 2.61 9.66 -7.32
C THR A 23 4.09 9.89 -6.95
N PHE A 24 4.63 9.11 -6.00
CA PHE A 24 6.02 9.28 -5.55
C PHE A 24 7.04 8.91 -6.62
N LEU A 25 6.74 7.89 -7.43
CA LEU A 25 7.60 7.43 -8.51
C LEU A 25 7.37 8.19 -9.83
N GLN A 26 6.38 9.09 -9.89
CA GLN A 26 6.10 9.84 -11.10
C GLN A 26 7.32 10.69 -11.49
N ASN A 27 7.79 10.51 -12.73
CA ASN A 27 8.98 11.16 -13.27
C ASN A 27 10.28 10.87 -12.48
N LYS A 28 10.34 9.76 -11.75
CA LYS A 28 11.54 9.27 -11.08
C LYS A 28 12.18 8.13 -11.86
N THR A 29 13.50 8.12 -11.88
CA THR A 29 14.31 7.02 -12.40
C THR A 29 14.52 5.95 -11.32
N ALA A 30 15.08 4.81 -11.71
CA ALA A 30 15.49 3.78 -10.74
C ALA A 30 16.59 4.30 -9.79
N ASP A 31 17.52 5.11 -10.30
CA ASP A 31 18.59 5.70 -9.49
C ASP A 31 18.03 6.70 -8.48
N ASP A 32 17.04 7.51 -8.85
CA ASP A 32 16.34 8.39 -7.89
C ASP A 32 15.75 7.57 -6.74
N PHE A 33 15.13 6.43 -7.03
CA PHE A 33 14.58 5.55 -5.99
C PHE A 33 15.65 4.90 -5.11
N LEU A 34 16.77 4.47 -5.69
CA LEU A 34 17.84 3.78 -4.97
C LEU A 34 18.73 4.73 -4.15
N LEU A 35 18.89 5.96 -4.60
CA LEU A 35 19.80 6.95 -4.02
C LEU A 35 19.12 7.97 -3.12
N ASP A 36 17.78 8.09 -3.16
CA ASP A 36 16.99 8.93 -2.25
C ASP A 36 16.35 8.07 -1.14
N PRO A 37 16.89 8.06 0.09
CA PRO A 37 16.35 7.26 1.18
C PRO A 37 14.92 7.66 1.55
N ILE A 38 14.54 8.93 1.39
CA ILE A 38 13.18 9.39 1.72
C ILE A 38 12.19 8.78 0.72
N LEU A 39 12.51 8.82 -0.57
CA LEU A 39 11.70 8.18 -1.61
C LEU A 39 11.61 6.66 -1.38
N TYR A 40 12.73 6.01 -1.07
CA TYR A 40 12.77 4.59 -0.73
C TYR A 40 11.81 4.25 0.42
N PHE A 41 11.93 4.94 1.56
CA PHE A 41 11.08 4.69 2.72
C PHE A 41 9.60 5.00 2.45
N ALA A 42 9.30 6.06 1.69
CA ALA A 42 7.93 6.41 1.34
C ALA A 42 7.25 5.31 0.51
N VAL A 43 7.96 4.73 -0.47
CA VAL A 43 7.44 3.62 -1.29
C VAL A 43 7.34 2.34 -0.49
N VAL A 44 8.40 1.96 0.25
CA VAL A 44 8.40 0.73 1.07
C VAL A 44 7.28 0.77 2.11
N LYS A 45 7.03 1.92 2.74
CA LYS A 45 5.95 2.03 3.72
C LYS A 45 4.56 1.78 3.12
N ASN A 46 4.32 2.26 1.91
CA ASN A 46 3.06 1.98 1.22
C ASN A 46 2.96 0.52 0.79
N MET A 47 4.07 -0.12 0.43
CA MET A 47 4.11 -1.58 0.18
C MET A 47 3.78 -2.38 1.44
N GLU A 48 4.28 -2.00 2.62
CA GLU A 48 3.92 -2.62 3.90
C GLU A 48 2.42 -2.51 4.19
N ILE A 49 1.84 -1.31 4.01
CA ILE A 49 0.40 -1.07 4.21
C ILE A 49 -0.44 -1.97 3.29
N ILE A 50 -0.03 -2.11 2.02
CA ILE A 50 -0.68 -3.03 1.08
C ILE A 50 -0.61 -4.46 1.58
N GLY A 51 0.56 -4.91 2.04
CA GLY A 51 0.75 -6.26 2.60
C GLY A 51 -0.13 -6.52 3.82
N GLU A 52 -0.16 -5.61 4.78
CA GLU A 52 -0.99 -5.73 6.00
C GLU A 52 -2.49 -5.72 5.66
N ALA A 53 -2.94 -4.77 4.84
CA ALA A 53 -4.33 -4.69 4.43
C ALA A 53 -4.77 -5.95 3.66
N SER A 54 -3.90 -6.47 2.78
CA SER A 54 -4.14 -7.73 2.06
C SER A 54 -4.22 -8.91 3.01
N TYR A 55 -3.28 -9.02 3.96
CA TYR A 55 -3.26 -10.08 4.98
C TYR A 55 -4.52 -10.08 5.87
N MET A 56 -5.11 -8.92 6.10
CA MET A 56 -6.33 -8.79 6.91
C MET A 56 -7.64 -9.02 6.15
N LEU A 57 -7.63 -9.16 4.82
CA LEU A 57 -8.83 -9.51 4.05
C LEU A 57 -9.42 -10.84 4.53
N THR A 58 -10.75 -10.92 4.61
CA THR A 58 -11.43 -12.14 5.05
C THR A 58 -11.24 -13.29 4.04
N HIS A 59 -11.30 -14.52 4.53
CA HIS A 59 -11.21 -15.72 3.68
C HIS A 59 -12.34 -15.76 2.65
N GLU A 60 -13.57 -15.45 3.10
CA GLU A 60 -14.75 -15.33 2.24
C GLU A 60 -14.47 -14.38 1.06
N PHE A 61 -13.94 -13.19 1.33
CA PHE A 61 -13.60 -12.23 0.27
C PHE A 61 -12.52 -12.74 -0.70
N ARG A 62 -11.56 -13.56 -0.24
CA ARG A 62 -10.46 -14.08 -1.08
C ARG A 62 -10.89 -15.25 -1.97
N GLU A 63 -11.90 -15.99 -1.55
CA GLU A 63 -12.42 -17.15 -2.28
C GLU A 63 -13.64 -16.83 -3.17
N THR A 64 -14.07 -15.56 -3.17
CA THR A 64 -15.10 -15.05 -4.10
C THR A 64 -14.45 -14.55 -5.39
#